data_AF-A0A7S1DK13-F1
#
_entry.id   AF-A0A7S1DK13-F1
#
_cell.length_a   1.000
_cell.length_b   1.000
_cell.length_c   1.000
_cell.angle_alpha   90.00
_cell.angle_beta   90.00
_cell.angle_gamma   90.00
#
_symmetry.space_group_name_H-M   'P 1'
#
loop_
_entity.id
_entity.type
_entity.pdbx_description
1 polymer ?
#
loop_
_entity_poly.entity_id
_entity_poly.type
_entity_poly.pdbx_seq_one_letter_code
_entity_poly.pdbx_strand_id
1 'polypeptide(L)'
;RNRCRQRCCFATRMSTLPAAEVVKGEANALYSEGKLEEALAKYTEALKILPEVDPDDEEDFAELRTSKPDETKLRTVLLANRAQVHLQMGKAVPEGIESKTARSHFMKANMDAAFAAELSPSYAKAHYRKGLALLGMPDTQQRSKEATLALKAALGCSDVSDAMRKEISEVLKYADERRFDGVDMPENCVVS
;
A
#
# COMPACT_ATOMS: atom_id res chain seq x y z
N ARG A 1 0.17 8.32 31.03
CA ARG A 1 -0.33 6.99 30.63
C ARG A 1 0.87 6.18 30.18
N ASN A 2 1.08 5.04 30.83
CA ASN A 2 2.35 4.33 30.94
C ASN A 2 2.80 3.68 29.63
N ARG A 3 3.90 4.16 29.03
CA ARG A 3 4.68 3.40 28.04
C ARG A 3 5.76 2.61 28.78
N CYS A 4 5.39 1.44 29.28
CA CYS A 4 6.37 0.46 29.73
C CYS A 4 6.96 -0.17 28.46
N ARG A 5 8.01 0.45 27.91
CA ARG A 5 8.86 -0.13 26.85
C ARG A 5 9.47 -1.41 27.44
N GLN A 6 8.81 -2.54 27.23
CA GLN A 6 9.36 -3.88 27.47
C GLN A 6 10.44 -4.16 26.42
N ARG A 7 11.58 -3.48 26.57
CA ARG A 7 12.89 -3.93 26.11
C ARG A 7 13.36 -5.03 27.06
N CYS A 8 12.72 -6.19 27.02
CA CYS A 8 13.19 -7.38 27.71
C CYS A 8 13.15 -8.55 26.73
N CYS A 9 14.23 -9.32 26.74
CA CYS A 9 14.48 -10.52 25.95
C CYS A 9 15.00 -10.27 24.52
N PHE A 10 16.28 -9.94 24.46
CA PHE A 10 17.20 -10.31 23.38
C PHE A 10 17.31 -11.85 23.35
N ALA A 11 16.20 -12.53 23.04
CA ALA A 11 16.20 -13.94 22.73
C ALA A 11 16.76 -14.08 21.32
N THR A 12 17.77 -14.92 21.17
CA THR A 12 18.34 -15.45 19.94
C THR A 12 17.26 -15.58 18.88
N ARG A 13 17.09 -14.55 18.03
CA ARG A 13 16.14 -14.58 16.93
C ARG A 13 16.66 -15.62 15.97
N MET A 14 16.07 -16.81 15.99
CA MET A 14 16.04 -17.66 14.80
C MET A 14 15.68 -16.73 13.64
N SER A 15 16.50 -16.72 12.59
CA SER A 15 16.27 -15.86 11.44
C SER A 15 14.82 -16.05 10.97
N THR A 16 13.96 -15.06 11.20
CA THR A 16 12.53 -15.13 10.84
C THR A 16 12.33 -14.82 9.36
N LEU A 17 13.38 -14.33 8.70
CA LEU A 17 13.43 -14.00 7.28
C LEU A 17 13.10 -15.20 6.38
N PRO A 18 13.80 -16.36 6.44
CA PRO A 18 13.50 -17.50 5.58
C PRO A 18 12.08 -18.03 5.79
N ALA A 19 11.58 -18.04 7.03
CA ALA A 19 10.22 -18.49 7.32
C ALA A 19 9.18 -17.57 6.65
N ALA A 20 9.35 -16.24 6.76
CA ALA A 20 8.48 -15.29 6.09
C ALA A 20 8.59 -15.35 4.55
N GLU A 21 9.77 -15.68 4.00
CA GLU A 21 9.96 -15.85 2.56
C GLU A 21 9.24 -17.08 2.01
N VAL A 22 9.23 -18.19 2.74
CA VAL A 22 8.49 -19.41 2.36
C VAL A 22 7.00 -19.11 2.32
N VAL A 23 6.46 -18.49 3.37
CA VAL A 23 5.03 -18.13 3.45
C VAL A 23 4.65 -17.11 2.36
N LYS A 24 5.54 -16.17 2.03
CA LYS A 24 5.38 -15.28 0.85
C LYS A 24 5.26 -16.08 -0.45
N GLY A 25 6.08 -17.11 -0.63
CA GLY A 25 6.03 -18.00 -1.79
C GLY A 25 4.67 -18.69 -1.93
N GLU A 26 4.16 -19.25 -0.83
CA GLU A 26 2.81 -19.86 -0.78
C GLU A 26 1.73 -18.83 -1.12
N ALA A 27 1.79 -17.64 -0.53
CA ALA A 27 0.85 -16.57 -0.82
C ALA A 27 0.84 -16.17 -2.31
N ASN A 28 2.01 -16.10 -2.94
CA ASN A 28 2.12 -15.79 -4.38
C ASN A 28 1.50 -16.90 -5.24
N ALA A 29 1.67 -18.17 -4.86
CA ALA A 29 1.05 -19.29 -5.57
C ALA A 29 -0.48 -19.20 -5.49
N LEU A 30 -1.03 -19.03 -4.29
CA LEU A 30 -2.48 -18.85 -4.07
C LEU A 30 -3.03 -17.64 -4.82
N TYR A 31 -2.26 -16.54 -4.84
CA TYR A 31 -2.60 -15.34 -5.61
C TYR A 31 -2.70 -15.63 -7.11
N SER A 32 -1.75 -16.38 -7.67
CA SER A 32 -1.76 -16.76 -9.08
C SER A 32 -2.90 -17.72 -9.45
N GLU A 33 -3.39 -18.51 -8.48
CA GLU A 33 -4.58 -19.37 -8.62
C GLU A 33 -5.90 -18.58 -8.49
N GLY A 34 -5.86 -17.29 -8.12
CA GLY A 34 -7.04 -16.46 -7.91
C GLY A 34 -7.70 -16.63 -6.54
N LYS A 35 -7.09 -17.37 -5.62
CA LYS A 35 -7.58 -17.57 -4.24
C LYS A 35 -7.21 -16.39 -3.35
N LEU A 36 -7.92 -15.27 -3.52
CA LEU A 36 -7.55 -13.99 -2.91
C LEU A 36 -7.60 -14.01 -1.38
N GLU A 37 -8.61 -14.63 -0.78
CA GLU A 37 -8.79 -14.70 0.68
C GLU A 37 -7.67 -15.51 1.34
N GLU A 38 -7.30 -16.64 0.73
CA GLU A 38 -6.21 -17.51 1.22
C GLU A 38 -4.85 -16.81 1.05
N ALA A 39 -4.62 -16.15 -0.09
CA ALA A 39 -3.43 -15.35 -0.31
C ALA A 39 -3.31 -14.21 0.71
N LEU A 40 -4.42 -13.54 1.03
CA LEU A 40 -4.47 -12.48 2.03
C LEU A 40 -4.07 -12.99 3.43
N ALA A 41 -4.58 -14.15 3.81
CA ALA A 41 -4.26 -14.78 5.09
C ALA A 41 -2.76 -15.09 5.17
N LYS A 42 -2.18 -15.65 4.10
CA LYS A 42 -0.75 -15.98 4.02
C LYS A 42 0.16 -14.76 4.01
N TYR A 43 -0.15 -13.70 3.27
CA TYR A 43 0.62 -12.45 3.37
C TYR A 43 0.57 -11.85 4.77
N THR A 44 -0.58 -11.96 5.45
CA THR A 44 -0.74 -11.48 6.82
C THR A 44 0.06 -12.34 7.81
N GLU A 45 0.09 -13.66 7.61
CA GLU A 45 0.95 -14.57 8.38
C GLU A 45 2.43 -14.22 8.22
N ALA A 46 2.90 -14.01 6.98
CA ALA A 46 4.28 -13.62 6.72
C ALA A 46 4.66 -12.30 7.41
N LEU A 47 3.75 -11.33 7.47
CA LEU A 47 3.97 -10.05 8.18
C LEU A 47 4.02 -10.21 9.71
N LYS A 48 3.30 -11.19 10.27
CA LYS A 48 3.33 -11.51 11.72
C LYS A 48 4.61 -12.23 12.14
N ILE A 49 5.23 -12.98 11.23
CA ILE A 49 6.53 -13.62 11.47
C ILE A 49 7.63 -12.58 11.59
N LEU A 50 7.51 -11.47 10.85
CA LEU A 50 8.43 -10.36 10.96
C LEU A 50 8.18 -9.56 12.25
N PRO A 51 9.23 -9.01 12.87
CA PRO A 51 9.12 -8.16 14.06
C PRO A 51 8.13 -7.02 13.86
N GLU A 52 7.20 -6.82 14.77
CA GLU A 52 6.25 -5.70 14.71
C GLU A 52 6.99 -4.36 14.66
N VAL A 53 6.44 -3.44 13.87
CA VAL A 53 6.96 -2.09 13.64
C VAL A 53 5.78 -1.17 13.87
N ASP A 54 5.91 -0.24 14.81
CA ASP A 54 4.87 0.74 15.09
C ASP A 54 4.81 1.75 13.93
N PRO A 55 3.69 1.84 13.18
CA PRO A 55 3.50 2.82 12.10
C PRO A 55 3.73 4.27 12.55
N ASP A 56 3.50 4.57 13.83
CA ASP A 56 3.59 5.93 14.37
C ASP A 56 4.97 6.25 15.00
N ASP A 57 5.90 5.28 15.06
CA ASP A 57 7.25 5.46 15.61
C ASP A 57 8.29 5.62 14.48
N GLU A 58 8.61 6.87 14.12
CA GLU A 58 9.59 7.18 13.08
C GLU A 58 11.00 6.61 13.37
N GLU A 59 11.37 6.42 14.64
CA GLU A 59 12.66 5.85 15.03
C GLU A 59 12.72 4.37 14.64
N ASP A 60 11.63 3.62 14.86
CA ASP A 60 11.52 2.21 14.47
C ASP A 60 11.64 2.04 12.95
N PHE A 61 11.03 2.94 12.16
CA PHE A 61 11.19 2.93 10.69
C PHE A 61 12.61 3.26 10.25
N ALA A 62 13.24 4.24 10.88
CA ALA A 62 14.62 4.60 10.58
C ALA A 62 15.55 3.41 10.90
N GLU A 63 15.40 2.79 12.07
CA GLU A 63 16.19 1.63 12.48
C GLU A 63 15.97 0.45 11.53
N LEU A 64 14.73 0.16 11.13
CA LEU A 64 14.46 -0.94 10.20
C LEU A 64 15.18 -0.72 8.87
N ARG A 65 15.10 0.49 8.30
CA ARG A 65 15.71 0.85 7.02
C ARG A 65 17.24 0.80 7.08
N THR A 66 17.86 1.27 8.15
CA THR A 66 19.33 1.34 8.26
C THR A 66 19.96 0.04 8.73
N SER A 67 19.35 -0.61 9.72
CA SER A 67 19.96 -1.73 10.44
C SER A 67 19.52 -3.09 9.90
N LYS A 68 18.36 -3.16 9.24
CA LYS A 68 17.77 -4.42 8.74
C LYS A 68 17.21 -4.27 7.32
N PRO A 69 18.09 -4.03 6.33
CA PRO A 69 17.67 -3.77 4.95
C PRO A 69 16.91 -4.95 4.33
N ASP A 70 17.24 -6.18 4.69
CA ASP A 70 16.56 -7.37 4.15
C ASP A 70 15.16 -7.55 4.74
N GLU A 71 14.96 -7.30 6.04
CA GLU A 71 13.62 -7.25 6.65
C GLU A 71 12.78 -6.12 6.06
N THR A 72 13.38 -4.95 5.82
CA THR A 72 12.73 -3.81 5.17
C THR A 72 12.24 -4.17 3.78
N LYS A 73 13.09 -4.77 2.94
CA LYS A 73 12.74 -5.19 1.58
C LYS A 73 11.62 -6.22 1.60
N LEU A 74 11.73 -7.25 2.44
CA LEU A 74 10.72 -8.29 2.53
C LEU A 74 9.37 -7.75 3.01
N ARG A 75 9.37 -6.92 4.07
CA ARG A 75 8.17 -6.24 4.59
C ARG A 75 7.53 -5.35 3.52
N THR A 76 8.33 -4.57 2.80
CA THR A 76 7.87 -3.73 1.68
C THR A 76 7.14 -4.56 0.62
N VAL A 77 7.74 -5.67 0.19
CA VAL A 77 7.14 -6.55 -0.83
C VAL A 77 5.85 -7.19 -0.33
N LEU A 78 5.84 -7.70 0.92
CA LEU A 78 4.67 -8.31 1.54
C LEU A 78 3.50 -7.33 1.65
N LEU A 79 3.73 -6.13 2.18
CA LEU A 79 2.73 -5.07 2.29
C LEU A 79 2.19 -4.69 0.92
N ALA A 80 3.06 -4.45 -0.06
CA ALA A 80 2.62 -4.11 -1.39
C ALA A 80 1.80 -5.24 -2.02
N ASN A 81 2.18 -6.51 -1.85
CA ASN A 81 1.42 -7.62 -2.41
C ASN A 81 0.07 -7.78 -1.71
N ARG A 82 0.02 -7.63 -0.39
CA ARG A 82 -1.25 -7.59 0.36
C ARG A 82 -2.16 -6.46 -0.11
N ALA A 83 -1.61 -5.28 -0.40
CA ALA A 83 -2.35 -4.17 -1.01
C ALA A 83 -2.95 -4.57 -2.37
N GLN A 84 -2.22 -5.30 -3.21
CA GLN A 84 -2.73 -5.80 -4.50
C GLN A 84 -3.93 -6.73 -4.33
N VAL A 85 -3.86 -7.64 -3.36
CA VAL A 85 -4.98 -8.55 -3.05
C VAL A 85 -6.21 -7.74 -2.66
N HIS A 86 -6.04 -6.76 -1.77
CA HIS A 86 -7.13 -5.86 -1.40
C HIS A 86 -7.69 -5.06 -2.58
N LEU A 87 -6.87 -4.57 -3.50
CA LEU A 87 -7.34 -3.91 -4.71
C LEU A 87 -8.23 -4.83 -5.56
N GLN A 88 -7.83 -6.09 -5.73
CA GLN A 88 -8.62 -7.06 -6.50
C GLN A 88 -9.93 -7.43 -5.80
N MET A 89 -9.88 -7.68 -4.49
CA MET A 89 -11.08 -7.95 -3.70
C MET A 89 -12.05 -6.77 -3.77
N GLY A 90 -11.57 -5.53 -3.66
CA GLY A 90 -12.41 -4.33 -3.77
C GLY A 90 -13.05 -4.17 -5.14
N LYS A 91 -12.32 -4.48 -6.22
CA LYS A 91 -12.83 -4.47 -7.60
C LYS A 91 -13.83 -5.59 -7.89
N ALA A 92 -13.72 -6.72 -7.19
CA ALA A 92 -14.60 -7.87 -7.37
C ALA A 92 -15.96 -7.72 -6.68
N VAL A 93 -16.13 -6.71 -5.81
CA VAL A 93 -17.41 -6.42 -5.14
C VAL A 93 -18.43 -5.90 -6.18
N PRO A 94 -19.58 -6.58 -6.39
CA PRO A 94 -20.54 -6.21 -7.43
C PRO A 94 -21.12 -4.81 -7.28
N GLU A 95 -21.35 -4.37 -6.05
CA GLU A 95 -21.88 -3.04 -5.74
C GLU A 95 -20.83 -1.92 -5.85
N GLY A 96 -19.58 -2.28 -6.19
CA GLY A 96 -18.48 -1.35 -6.35
C GLY A 96 -18.26 -0.46 -5.12
N ILE A 97 -17.88 0.79 -5.36
CA ILE A 97 -17.47 1.77 -4.34
C ILE A 97 -18.59 2.09 -3.33
N GLU A 98 -19.86 1.91 -3.70
CA GLU A 98 -20.99 2.16 -2.79
C GLU A 98 -21.01 1.17 -1.62
N SER A 99 -20.54 -0.07 -1.85
CA SER A 99 -20.45 -1.07 -0.80
C SER A 99 -19.41 -0.72 0.25
N LYS A 100 -19.80 -0.90 1.51
CA LYS A 100 -18.91 -0.79 2.66
C LYS A 100 -17.73 -1.77 2.53
N THR A 101 -17.96 -2.94 1.94
CA THR A 101 -16.93 -3.99 1.77
C THR A 101 -15.85 -3.54 0.79
N ALA A 102 -16.24 -3.01 -0.37
CA ALA A 102 -15.29 -2.50 -1.36
C ALA A 102 -14.47 -1.33 -0.79
N ARG A 103 -15.13 -0.37 -0.14
CA ARG A 103 -14.46 0.75 0.54
C ARG A 103 -13.45 0.27 1.58
N SER A 104 -13.82 -0.73 2.39
CA SER A 104 -12.90 -1.31 3.36
C SER A 104 -11.66 -1.90 2.71
N HIS A 105 -11.82 -2.61 1.59
CA HIS A 105 -10.69 -3.15 0.83
C HIS A 105 -9.79 -2.07 0.25
N PHE A 106 -10.35 -1.03 -0.39
CA PHE A 106 -9.54 0.08 -0.91
C PHE A 106 -8.82 0.86 0.19
N MET A 107 -9.46 1.06 1.36
CA MET A 107 -8.79 1.68 2.51
C MET A 107 -7.61 0.84 3.02
N LYS A 108 -7.78 -0.49 3.16
CA LYS A 108 -6.70 -1.39 3.56
C LYS A 108 -5.57 -1.42 2.53
N ALA A 109 -5.90 -1.43 1.24
CA ALA A 109 -4.92 -1.33 0.16
C ALA A 109 -4.11 -0.03 0.24
N ASN A 110 -4.77 1.10 0.49
CA ASN A 110 -4.10 2.39 0.65
C ASN A 110 -3.15 2.39 1.86
N MET A 111 -3.58 1.86 3.00
CA MET A 111 -2.72 1.76 4.20
C MET A 111 -1.48 0.91 3.94
N ASP A 112 -1.65 -0.29 3.41
CA ASP A 112 -0.53 -1.20 3.13
C ASP A 112 0.45 -0.61 2.09
N ALA A 113 -0.09 0.01 1.04
CA ALA A 113 0.72 0.62 -0.01
C ALA A 113 1.45 1.89 0.48
N ALA A 114 0.82 2.70 1.35
CA ALA A 114 1.46 3.85 1.97
C ALA A 114 2.63 3.43 2.88
N PHE A 115 2.41 2.43 3.73
CA PHE A 115 3.46 1.89 4.59
C PHE A 115 4.63 1.34 3.73
N ALA A 116 4.34 0.57 2.68
CA ALA A 116 5.38 0.07 1.78
C ALA A 116 6.17 1.20 1.10
N ALA A 117 5.51 2.29 0.72
CA ALA A 117 6.15 3.46 0.10
C ALA A 117 7.03 4.25 1.09
N GLU A 118 6.69 4.28 2.37
CA GLU A 118 7.50 4.92 3.42
C GLU A 118 8.75 4.10 3.76
N LEU A 119 8.61 2.77 3.82
CA LEU A 119 9.73 1.85 4.02
C LEU A 119 10.73 1.92 2.87
N SER A 120 10.23 1.92 1.64
CA SER A 120 11.04 1.97 0.42
C SER A 120 10.50 3.02 -0.55
N PRO A 121 10.93 4.29 -0.45
CA PRO A 121 10.48 5.36 -1.34
C PRO A 121 10.78 5.12 -2.82
N SER A 122 11.77 4.28 -3.12
CA SER A 122 12.17 3.91 -4.48
C SER A 122 11.38 2.74 -5.07
N TYR A 123 10.36 2.19 -4.38
CA TYR A 123 9.60 1.05 -4.86
C TYR A 123 8.33 1.47 -5.60
N ALA A 124 8.37 1.48 -6.94
CA ALA A 124 7.30 1.96 -7.81
C ALA A 124 5.96 1.28 -7.54
N LYS A 125 5.95 -0.04 -7.31
CA LYS A 125 4.72 -0.81 -7.11
C LYS A 125 3.93 -0.35 -5.90
N ALA A 126 4.60 0.10 -4.83
CA ALA A 126 3.90 0.63 -3.66
C ALA A 126 3.16 1.93 -4.00
N HIS A 127 3.85 2.88 -4.61
CA HIS A 127 3.27 4.15 -5.04
C HIS A 127 2.14 3.96 -6.07
N TYR A 128 2.33 3.06 -7.04
CA TYR A 128 1.31 2.72 -8.02
C TYR A 128 0.05 2.15 -7.36
N ARG A 129 0.20 1.17 -6.46
CA ARG A 129 -0.91 0.55 -5.73
C ARG A 129 -1.61 1.55 -4.81
N LYS A 130 -0.88 2.49 -4.21
CA LYS A 130 -1.45 3.61 -3.43
C LYS A 130 -2.34 4.48 -4.31
N GLY A 131 -1.85 4.87 -5.49
CA GLY A 131 -2.63 5.63 -6.47
C GLY A 131 -3.93 4.92 -6.88
N LEU A 132 -3.84 3.62 -7.22
CA LEU A 132 -5.03 2.81 -7.55
C LEU A 132 -6.01 2.71 -6.38
N ALA A 133 -5.52 2.55 -5.15
CA ALA A 133 -6.38 2.44 -3.97
C ALA A 133 -7.15 3.75 -3.72
N LEU A 134 -6.49 4.89 -3.89
CA LEU A 134 -7.11 6.22 -3.79
C LEU A 134 -8.20 6.43 -4.84
N LEU A 135 -7.97 5.97 -6.08
CA LEU A 135 -8.97 6.03 -7.16
C LEU A 135 -10.12 5.03 -6.98
N GLY A 136 -9.89 3.93 -6.27
CA GLY A 136 -10.93 2.97 -5.90
C GLY A 136 -11.84 3.44 -4.75
N MET A 137 -11.49 4.52 -4.05
CA MET A 137 -12.34 5.12 -3.02
C MET A 137 -13.30 6.17 -3.64
N PRO A 138 -14.33 6.63 -2.87
CA PRO A 138 -15.20 7.71 -3.32
C PRO A 138 -14.42 8.93 -3.79
N ASP A 139 -14.89 9.55 -4.86
CA ASP A 139 -14.32 10.71 -5.50
C ASP A 139 -14.32 11.91 -4.56
N THR A 140 -13.12 12.34 -4.20
CA THR A 140 -12.90 13.63 -3.56
C THR A 140 -11.71 14.28 -4.23
N GLN A 141 -11.75 15.60 -4.40
CA GLN A 141 -10.62 16.34 -4.99
C GLN A 141 -9.30 16.02 -4.27
N GLN A 142 -9.34 15.87 -2.95
CA GLN A 142 -8.18 15.52 -2.14
C GLN A 142 -7.60 14.15 -2.51
N ARG A 143 -8.44 13.12 -2.69
CA ARG A 143 -7.98 11.77 -3.10
C ARG A 143 -7.44 11.75 -4.51
N SER A 144 -8.08 12.44 -5.45
CA SER A 144 -7.56 12.56 -6.83
C SER A 144 -6.19 13.23 -6.85
N LYS A 145 -6.00 14.28 -6.04
CA LYS A 145 -4.70 14.94 -5.86
C LYS A 145 -3.66 14.01 -5.26
N GLU A 146 -3.99 13.29 -4.19
CA GLU A 146 -3.08 12.32 -3.57
C GLU A 146 -2.74 11.17 -4.52
N ALA A 147 -3.70 10.68 -5.30
CA ALA A 147 -3.49 9.63 -6.29
C ALA A 147 -2.51 10.10 -7.37
N THR A 148 -2.70 11.32 -7.87
CA THR A 148 -1.80 11.96 -8.84
C THR A 148 -0.38 12.07 -8.29
N LEU A 149 -0.21 12.49 -7.04
CA LEU A 149 1.09 12.57 -6.38
C LEU A 149 1.74 11.19 -6.24
N ALA A 150 0.98 10.17 -5.83
CA ALA A 150 1.48 8.80 -5.73
C ALA A 150 1.90 8.24 -7.11
N LEU A 151 1.11 8.46 -8.15
CA LEU A 151 1.43 7.99 -9.51
C LEU A 151 2.67 8.71 -10.08
N LYS A 152 2.82 10.02 -9.81
CA LYS A 152 4.04 10.76 -10.17
C LYS A 152 5.26 10.26 -9.40
N ALA A 153 5.12 9.95 -8.12
CA ALA A 153 6.18 9.33 -7.33
C ALA A 153 6.57 7.97 -7.93
N ALA A 154 5.58 7.15 -8.31
CA ALA A 154 5.83 5.86 -8.98
C ALA A 154 6.67 6.04 -10.26
N LEU A 155 6.34 7.01 -11.14
CA LEU A 155 7.09 7.28 -12.37
C LEU A 155 8.54 7.76 -12.13
N GLY A 156 8.79 8.36 -10.96
CA GLY A 156 10.11 8.83 -10.53
C GLY A 156 10.98 7.74 -9.91
N CYS A 157 10.43 6.57 -9.59
CA CYS A 157 11.19 5.45 -9.06
C CYS A 157 12.07 4.80 -10.14
N SER A 158 13.22 4.24 -9.73
CA SER A 158 14.18 3.60 -10.63
C SER A 158 13.79 2.17 -11.06
N ASP A 159 12.86 1.53 -10.34
CA ASP A 159 12.42 0.14 -10.55
C ASP A 159 11.23 0.00 -11.53
N VAL A 160 10.80 1.09 -12.16
CA VAL A 160 9.68 1.11 -13.10
C VAL A 160 10.08 0.46 -14.43
N SER A 161 9.35 -0.57 -14.85
CA SER A 161 9.46 -1.13 -16.20
C SER A 161 8.71 -0.26 -17.23
N ASP A 162 9.09 -0.33 -18.50
CA ASP A 162 8.43 0.44 -19.57
C ASP A 162 6.93 0.14 -19.69
N ALA A 163 6.55 -1.13 -19.51
CA ALA A 163 5.15 -1.55 -19.47
C ALA A 163 4.39 -0.88 -18.32
N MET A 164 4.99 -0.85 -17.13
CA MET A 164 4.40 -0.18 -15.97
C MET A 164 4.36 1.33 -16.14
N ARG A 165 5.38 1.94 -16.77
CA ARG A 165 5.41 3.38 -17.08
C ARG A 165 4.21 3.76 -17.96
N LYS A 166 3.88 2.94 -18.96
CA LYS A 166 2.71 3.13 -19.81
C LYS A 166 1.41 3.06 -19.00
N GLU A 167 1.24 2.00 -18.21
CA GLU A 167 0.06 1.81 -17.35
C GLU A 167 -0.12 2.97 -16.35
N ILE A 168 0.95 3.37 -15.65
CA ILE A 168 0.90 4.51 -14.73
C ILE A 168 0.53 5.79 -15.46
N SER A 169 1.03 6.01 -16.67
CA SER A 169 0.72 7.21 -17.46
C SER A 169 -0.76 7.25 -17.88
N GLU A 170 -1.36 6.10 -18.20
CA GLU A 170 -2.79 6.00 -18.49
C GLU A 170 -3.64 6.27 -17.24
N VAL A 171 -3.28 5.66 -16.10
CA VAL A 171 -3.97 5.88 -14.82
C VAL A 171 -3.81 7.32 -14.34
N LEU A 172 -2.66 7.95 -14.59
CA LEU A 172 -2.40 9.35 -14.23
C LEU A 172 -3.31 10.30 -15.00
N LYS A 173 -3.52 10.09 -16.30
CA LYS A 173 -4.47 10.88 -17.10
C LYS A 173 -5.88 10.78 -16.53
N TYR A 174 -6.34 9.57 -16.23
CA TYR A 174 -7.63 9.34 -15.59
C TYR A 174 -7.74 10.05 -14.23
N ALA A 175 -6.68 10.01 -13.41
CA ALA A 175 -6.65 10.70 -12.11
C ALA A 175 -6.70 12.23 -12.24
N ASP A 176 -5.99 12.79 -13.22
CA ASP A 176 -5.98 14.22 -13.52
C ASP A 176 -7.34 14.69 -14.06
N GLU A 177 -8.01 13.91 -14.92
CA GLU A 177 -9.37 14.20 -15.40
C GLU A 177 -10.38 14.22 -14.23
N ARG A 178 -10.35 13.20 -13.36
CA ARG A 178 -11.21 13.10 -12.17
C ARG A 178 -11.01 14.25 -11.16
N ARG A 179 -9.93 15.03 -11.28
CA ARG A 179 -9.69 16.20 -10.41
C ARG A 179 -10.59 17.38 -10.76
N PHE A 180 -11.06 17.50 -12.00
CA PHE A 180 -11.73 18.70 -12.51
C PHE A 180 -13.25 18.59 -12.65
N ASP A 181 -13.83 17.38 -12.54
CA ASP A 181 -15.29 17.18 -12.69
C ASP A 181 -16.12 17.60 -11.45
N GLY A 182 -15.47 18.02 -10.36
CA GLY A 182 -16.13 18.48 -9.15
C GLY A 182 -15.90 19.96 -8.90
N VAL A 183 -16.93 20.78 -9.13
CA VAL A 183 -17.11 22.19 -8.73
C VAL A 183 -16.64 23.24 -9.74
N ASP A 184 -17.56 23.67 -10.61
CA ASP A 184 -17.66 25.08 -10.99
C ASP A 184 -17.82 25.88 -9.69
N MET A 185 -16.77 26.60 -9.31
CA MET A 185 -16.84 27.52 -8.21
C MET A 185 -17.74 28.69 -8.65
N PRO A 186 -18.92 28.92 -8.03
CA PRO A 186 -19.79 30.01 -8.46
C PRO A 186 -19.06 31.35 -8.30
N GLU A 187 -19.16 32.22 -9.31
CA GLU A 187 -18.47 33.52 -9.40
C GLU A 187 -18.75 34.49 -8.23
N ASN A 188 -19.67 34.13 -7.32
CA ASN A 188 -20.10 34.94 -6.19
C ASN A 188 -19.67 34.42 -4.81
N CYS A 189 -18.57 33.67 -4.70
CA CYS A 189 -17.89 33.51 -3.40
C CYS A 189 -17.20 34.81 -2.98
N VAL A 190 -17.99 35.83 -2.64
CA VAL A 190 -17.53 37.03 -1.96
C VAL A 190 -17.37 36.67 -0.49
N VAL A 191 -16.14 36.71 0.01
CA VAL A 191 -15.84 36.64 1.44
C VAL A 191 -16.25 37.99 2.01
N SER A 192 -17.50 38.10 2.45
CA SER A 192 -18.03 39.26 3.18
C SER A 192 -17.71 39.15 4.67
#